data_AF-A0A7H9Q0D8-F1
#
_entry.id   AF-A0A7H9Q0D8-F1
#
_cell.length_a   1.000
_cell.length_b   1.000
_cell.length_c   1.000
_cell.angle_alpha   90.00
_cell.angle_beta   90.00
_cell.angle_gamma   90.00
#
_symmetry.space_group_name_H-M   'P 1'
#
loop_
_entity.id
_entity.type
_entity.pdbx_description
1 polymer ?
#
loop_
_entity_poly.entity_id
_entity_poly.type
_entity_poly.pdbx_seq_one_letter_code
_entity_poly.pdbx_strand_id
1 'polypeptide(L)'
;MTIYKSISSPFNIIVALSIAIVLYLARLSSQITSPSFETVFYLILNIFGMLLGVILGSRLKFRSKTKEISFTPKFIPNSNRNLVILLLCISTLFFVFEHVVFFEKYGSLPIFNSNFEILRMEFPISGYIHIIAMAGLIFALPLYYDYLIYKKNWSNNQKIIVASLIIINVLLSLLVGNRGGVSLFFVQSLIIYYSLKQISFRRLLTLVILGAYLLGTAKFVRDYFFSGENIIDQISDVWFFGDNIFLLPVYYCYVTFVMNFEILNKYIFLLNDFYLGHFSIWLPFESLINKNAYELIDLQRDILKDNFYGVLTATGFGVPYFDFGYFGVILIFILSYLLGFIFYVTYSCGKIYYIPFYSFYMTTFLTLIYTYNFNKLYIWLYLIGLFLIARLYKEKLN
;
A
#
# COMPACT_ATOMS: atom_id res chain seq x y z
N MET A 1 23.96 1.73 -17.19
CA MET A 1 22.83 0.96 -16.61
C MET A 1 21.56 1.39 -17.33
N THR A 2 20.68 0.46 -17.69
CA THR A 2 19.42 0.74 -18.39
C THR A 2 18.24 0.77 -17.42
N ILE A 3 17.24 1.61 -17.69
CA ILE A 3 16.04 1.78 -16.87
C ILE A 3 14.80 1.51 -17.71
N TYR A 4 13.85 0.76 -17.17
CA TYR A 4 12.67 0.27 -17.86
C TYR A 4 11.38 0.91 -17.31
N LYS A 5 10.57 1.50 -18.20
CA LYS A 5 9.34 2.23 -17.83
C LYS A 5 8.08 1.38 -17.71
N SER A 6 8.06 0.19 -18.32
CA SER A 6 6.80 -0.53 -18.55
C SER A 6 6.18 -1.11 -17.29
N ILE A 7 6.99 -1.71 -16.42
CA ILE A 7 6.50 -2.36 -15.19
C ILE A 7 6.06 -1.31 -14.18
N SER A 8 6.86 -0.26 -14.04
CA SER A 8 6.61 0.88 -13.17
C SER A 8 5.66 1.91 -13.80
N SER A 9 4.84 1.53 -14.79
CA SER A 9 3.91 2.45 -15.42
C SER A 9 2.70 2.69 -14.49
N PRO A 10 2.32 3.95 -14.22
CA PRO A 10 1.14 4.24 -13.41
C PRO A 10 -0.17 3.75 -14.08
N PHE A 11 -0.17 3.56 -15.39
CA PHE A 11 -1.29 2.95 -16.12
C PHE A 11 -1.57 1.51 -15.69
N ASN A 12 -0.55 0.76 -15.26
CA ASN A 12 -0.76 -0.61 -14.79
C ASN A 12 -1.62 -0.64 -13.53
N ILE A 13 -1.50 0.39 -12.66
CA ILE A 13 -2.36 0.52 -11.48
C ILE A 13 -3.79 0.81 -11.88
N ILE A 14 -4.00 1.73 -12.83
CA ILE A 14 -5.34 2.04 -13.34
C ILE A 14 -5.98 0.78 -13.93
N VAL A 15 -5.25 0.03 -14.76
CA VAL A 15 -5.73 -1.25 -15.32
C VAL A 15 -6.09 -2.25 -14.21
N ALA A 16 -5.23 -2.41 -13.20
CA ALA A 16 -5.50 -3.31 -12.08
C ALA A 16 -6.76 -2.89 -11.30
N LEU A 17 -6.94 -1.58 -11.08
CA LEU A 17 -8.12 -1.00 -10.42
C LEU A 17 -9.38 -1.19 -11.24
N SER A 18 -9.31 -0.95 -12.56
CA SER A 18 -10.43 -1.17 -13.47
C SER A 18 -10.84 -2.65 -13.49
N ILE A 19 -9.88 -3.58 -13.50
CA ILE A 19 -10.18 -5.02 -13.42
C ILE A 19 -10.86 -5.35 -12.09
N ALA A 20 -10.37 -4.82 -10.96
CA ALA A 20 -11.01 -5.04 -9.66
C ALA A 20 -12.46 -4.52 -9.61
N ILE A 21 -12.71 -3.34 -10.21
CA ILE A 21 -14.07 -2.77 -10.33
C ILE A 21 -14.94 -3.63 -11.25
N VAL A 22 -14.42 -4.12 -12.37
CA VAL A 22 -15.17 -5.03 -13.26
C VAL A 22 -15.51 -6.36 -12.56
N LEU A 23 -14.56 -6.94 -11.80
CA LEU A 23 -14.81 -8.14 -11.00
C LEU A 23 -15.87 -7.90 -9.92
N TYR A 24 -15.88 -6.71 -9.31
CA TYR A 24 -16.95 -6.30 -8.41
C TYR A 24 -18.31 -6.25 -9.13
N LEU A 25 -18.40 -5.58 -10.29
CA LEU A 25 -19.64 -5.52 -11.06
C LEU A 25 -20.13 -6.91 -11.52
N ALA A 26 -19.20 -7.82 -11.87
CA ALA A 26 -19.50 -9.20 -12.26
C ALA A 26 -20.01 -10.06 -11.08
N ARG A 27 -19.53 -9.83 -9.83
CA ARG A 27 -20.13 -10.46 -8.64
C ARG A 27 -21.61 -10.16 -8.55
N LEU A 28 -21.95 -8.91 -8.78
CA LEU A 28 -23.26 -8.36 -8.48
C LEU A 28 -24.33 -8.84 -9.47
N SER A 29 -23.93 -9.28 -10.68
CA SER A 29 -24.86 -10.00 -11.57
C SER A 29 -25.24 -11.39 -11.06
N SER A 30 -24.56 -11.89 -10.01
CA SER A 30 -24.79 -13.22 -9.42
C SER A 30 -25.28 -13.21 -7.96
N GLN A 31 -25.43 -12.05 -7.28
CA GLN A 31 -25.80 -11.97 -5.85
C GLN A 31 -26.72 -10.78 -5.44
N ILE A 32 -27.29 -10.92 -4.24
CA ILE A 32 -28.55 -10.39 -3.63
C ILE A 32 -28.79 -8.85 -3.61
N THR A 33 -27.83 -7.99 -3.90
CA THR A 33 -28.08 -6.52 -3.95
C THR A 33 -27.44 -5.90 -5.19
N SER A 34 -28.26 -5.40 -6.11
CA SER A 34 -27.78 -4.61 -7.25
C SER A 34 -27.05 -3.35 -6.74
N PRO A 35 -25.85 -3.02 -7.26
CA PRO A 35 -25.22 -1.75 -6.93
C PRO A 35 -26.14 -0.60 -7.32
N SER A 36 -26.19 0.48 -6.54
CA SER A 36 -26.86 1.68 -7.02
C SER A 36 -26.21 2.11 -8.32
N PHE A 37 -27.04 2.63 -9.22
CA PHE A 37 -26.58 3.41 -10.35
C PHE A 37 -25.54 4.46 -9.92
N GLU A 38 -25.77 5.09 -8.75
CA GLU A 38 -24.89 6.04 -8.10
C GLU A 38 -23.48 5.50 -7.81
N THR A 39 -23.37 4.30 -7.24
CA THR A 39 -22.08 3.66 -6.97
C THR A 39 -21.32 3.36 -8.26
N VAL A 40 -22.01 2.80 -9.26
CA VAL A 40 -21.39 2.49 -10.56
C VAL A 40 -20.93 3.78 -11.24
N PHE A 41 -21.76 4.82 -11.24
CA PHE A 41 -21.44 6.12 -11.80
C PHE A 41 -20.24 6.75 -11.11
N TYR A 42 -20.18 6.73 -9.77
CA TYR A 42 -19.05 7.24 -9.00
C TYR A 42 -17.75 6.48 -9.32
N LEU A 43 -17.79 5.15 -9.41
CA LEU A 43 -16.60 4.35 -9.75
C LEU A 43 -16.10 4.64 -11.17
N ILE A 44 -17.00 4.80 -12.14
CA ILE A 44 -16.64 5.19 -13.51
C ILE A 44 -15.97 6.56 -13.53
N LEU A 45 -16.54 7.55 -12.83
CA LEU A 45 -15.95 8.89 -12.71
C LEU A 45 -14.56 8.84 -12.06
N ASN A 46 -14.37 8.01 -11.04
CA ASN A 46 -13.06 7.82 -10.42
C ASN A 46 -12.05 7.21 -11.40
N ILE A 47 -12.37 6.14 -12.12
CA ILE A 47 -11.47 5.56 -13.15
C ILE A 47 -11.12 6.63 -14.19
N PHE A 48 -12.12 7.38 -14.67
CA PHE A 48 -11.91 8.44 -15.65
C PHE A 48 -11.01 9.55 -15.11
N GLY A 49 -11.28 10.05 -13.90
CA GLY A 49 -10.47 11.07 -13.22
C GLY A 49 -9.04 10.60 -12.98
N MET A 50 -8.85 9.34 -12.58
CA MET A 50 -7.54 8.73 -12.43
C MET A 50 -6.77 8.66 -13.75
N LEU A 51 -7.43 8.22 -14.82
CA LEU A 51 -6.84 8.13 -16.15
C LEU A 51 -6.41 9.51 -16.64
N LEU A 52 -7.31 10.50 -16.54
CA LEU A 52 -7.05 11.87 -16.93
C LEU A 52 -5.88 12.47 -16.14
N GLY A 53 -5.89 12.32 -14.81
CA GLY A 53 -4.83 12.83 -13.94
C GLY A 53 -3.48 12.22 -14.28
N VAL A 54 -3.39 10.89 -14.42
CA VAL A 54 -2.13 10.23 -14.83
C VAL A 54 -1.67 10.71 -16.20
N ILE A 55 -2.57 10.84 -17.20
CA ILE A 55 -2.22 11.33 -18.54
C ILE A 55 -1.62 12.73 -18.48
N LEU A 56 -2.29 13.66 -17.78
CA LEU A 56 -1.84 15.04 -17.64
C LEU A 56 -0.53 15.14 -16.86
N GLY A 57 -0.43 14.44 -15.73
CA GLY A 57 0.75 14.46 -14.87
C GLY A 57 1.98 13.85 -15.56
N SER A 58 1.80 12.73 -16.26
CA SER A 58 2.90 12.04 -16.94
C SER A 58 3.37 12.72 -18.23
N ARG A 59 2.69 13.79 -18.66
CA ARG A 59 2.99 14.55 -19.90
C ARG A 59 3.23 13.63 -21.10
N LEU A 60 2.38 12.60 -21.25
CA LEU A 60 2.59 11.55 -22.24
C LEU A 60 2.74 12.11 -23.65
N LYS A 61 3.95 12.01 -24.18
CA LYS A 61 4.13 11.72 -25.60
C LYS A 61 3.95 10.23 -25.77
N PHE A 62 2.77 9.79 -26.19
CA PHE A 62 2.48 8.39 -26.56
C PHE A 62 3.57 7.88 -27.51
N ARG A 63 4.51 7.09 -27.01
CA ARG A 63 5.42 6.30 -27.84
C ARG A 63 5.45 4.90 -27.25
N SER A 64 4.82 3.98 -27.98
CA SER A 64 4.52 2.57 -27.67
C SER A 64 5.74 1.65 -27.46
N LYS A 65 6.95 2.18 -27.33
CA LYS A 65 8.16 1.37 -27.12
C LYS A 65 8.65 1.56 -25.69
N THR A 66 8.95 0.46 -25.01
CA THR A 66 9.81 0.44 -23.81
C THR A 66 11.12 1.12 -24.18
N LYS A 67 11.20 2.43 -23.91
CA LYS A 67 12.41 3.19 -24.17
C LYS A 67 13.36 2.95 -23.03
N GLU A 68 14.44 2.25 -23.33
CA GLU A 68 15.61 2.22 -22.47
C GLU A 68 16.18 3.63 -22.36
N ILE A 69 16.60 4.00 -21.16
CA ILE A 69 17.34 5.24 -20.92
C ILE A 69 18.73 4.82 -20.46
N SER A 70 19.73 5.26 -21.21
CA SER A 70 21.12 5.12 -20.78
C SER A 70 21.35 6.02 -19.58
N PHE A 71 21.59 5.39 -18.43
CA PHE A 71 21.99 6.08 -17.21
C PHE A 71 23.46 5.80 -16.91
N THR A 72 24.23 6.88 -16.75
CA THR A 72 25.59 6.86 -16.19
C THR A 72 25.51 7.30 -14.73
N PRO A 73 25.86 6.44 -13.77
CA PRO A 73 25.91 6.81 -12.36
C PRO A 73 26.97 7.89 -12.16
N LYS A 74 26.55 9.11 -11.85
CA LYS A 74 27.45 10.24 -11.57
C LYS A 74 27.84 10.37 -10.09
N PHE A 75 27.35 9.49 -9.20
CA PHE A 75 27.38 9.74 -7.76
C PHE A 75 28.09 8.64 -6.96
N ILE A 76 28.75 9.02 -5.87
CA ILE A 76 29.23 8.09 -4.83
C ILE A 76 28.66 8.57 -3.47
N PRO A 77 27.52 8.03 -3.02
CA PRO A 77 26.71 8.54 -1.90
C PRO A 77 27.22 8.11 -0.51
N ASN A 78 28.52 8.07 -0.22
CA ASN A 78 28.96 7.49 1.06
C ASN A 78 28.39 8.22 2.30
N SER A 79 28.33 9.55 2.30
CA SER A 79 27.73 10.33 3.40
C SER A 79 26.22 10.10 3.51
N ASN A 80 25.51 10.09 2.38
CA ASN A 80 24.07 9.91 2.34
C ASN A 80 23.68 8.49 2.76
N ARG A 81 24.47 7.48 2.37
CA ARG A 81 24.30 6.09 2.81
C ARG A 81 24.41 5.98 4.32
N ASN A 82 25.45 6.57 4.91
CA ASN A 82 25.64 6.53 6.36
C ASN A 82 24.50 7.23 7.11
N LEU A 83 23.99 8.36 6.60
CA LEU A 83 22.81 9.02 7.16
C LEU A 83 21.58 8.10 7.12
N VAL A 84 21.30 7.45 5.99
CA VAL A 84 20.14 6.55 5.89
C VAL A 84 20.32 5.29 6.75
N ILE A 85 21.55 4.76 6.88
CA ILE A 85 21.85 3.69 7.84
C ILE A 85 21.57 4.16 9.27
N LEU A 86 21.98 5.37 9.65
CA LEU A 86 21.69 5.94 10.96
C LEU A 86 20.17 6.05 11.21
N LEU A 87 19.40 6.54 10.23
CA LEU A 87 17.94 6.59 10.33
C LEU A 87 17.31 5.20 10.50
N LEU A 88 17.83 4.20 9.78
CA LEU A 88 17.41 2.80 9.95
C LEU A 88 17.75 2.26 11.33
N CYS A 89 18.93 2.56 11.88
CA CYS A 89 19.31 2.20 13.24
C CYS A 89 18.37 2.85 14.26
N ILE A 90 18.11 4.15 14.14
CA ILE A 90 17.19 4.89 15.02
C ILE A 90 15.80 4.24 15.00
N SER A 91 15.25 3.98 13.81
CA SER A 91 13.97 3.30 13.66
C SER A 91 13.95 1.92 14.33
N THR A 92 15.00 1.13 14.13
CA THR A 92 15.15 -0.20 14.75
C THR A 92 15.19 -0.09 16.28
N LEU A 93 15.90 0.88 16.84
CA LEU A 93 15.97 1.11 18.28
C LEU A 93 14.61 1.46 18.87
N PHE A 94 13.87 2.38 18.23
CA PHE A 94 12.50 2.70 18.66
C PHE A 94 11.58 1.48 18.56
N PHE A 95 11.73 0.65 17.53
CA PHE A 95 10.89 -0.52 17.38
C PHE A 95 11.19 -1.59 18.44
N VAL A 96 12.47 -1.82 18.75
CA VAL A 96 12.89 -2.68 19.88
C VAL A 96 12.36 -2.11 21.19
N PHE A 97 12.46 -0.80 21.41
CA PHE A 97 11.94 -0.14 22.61
C PHE A 97 10.44 -0.40 22.81
N GLU A 98 9.60 -0.28 21.77
CA GLU A 98 8.18 -0.64 21.86
C GLU A 98 7.96 -2.11 22.25
N HIS A 99 8.76 -3.03 21.69
CA HIS A 99 8.69 -4.44 22.07
C HIS A 99 9.09 -4.68 23.53
N VAL A 100 10.12 -4.00 24.04
CA VAL A 100 10.55 -4.13 25.44
C VAL A 100 9.44 -3.65 26.38
N VAL A 101 8.88 -2.46 26.15
CA VAL A 101 7.81 -1.92 27.00
C VAL A 101 6.56 -2.79 26.94
N PHE A 102 6.20 -3.30 25.76
CA PHE A 102 5.09 -4.23 25.64
C PHE A 102 5.34 -5.52 26.41
N PHE A 103 6.55 -6.09 26.30
CA PHE A 103 6.93 -7.29 27.03
C PHE A 103 6.94 -7.08 28.55
N GLU A 104 7.41 -5.93 29.03
CA GLU A 104 7.34 -5.57 30.46
C GLU A 104 5.89 -5.48 30.96
N LYS A 105 4.96 -4.99 30.13
CA LYS A 105 3.55 -4.83 30.51
C LYS A 105 2.74 -6.14 30.46
N TYR A 106 2.99 -7.00 29.46
CA TYR A 106 2.16 -8.19 29.20
C TYR A 106 2.90 -9.53 29.33
N GLY A 107 4.19 -9.52 29.69
CA GLY A 107 5.02 -10.72 29.85
C GLY A 107 5.21 -11.56 28.57
N SER A 108 4.86 -11.01 27.40
CA SER A 108 4.79 -11.75 26.14
C SER A 108 4.84 -10.79 24.94
N LEU A 109 4.93 -11.32 23.73
CA LEU A 109 4.86 -10.55 22.48
C LEU A 109 3.46 -10.62 21.86
N PRO A 110 3.02 -9.59 21.10
CA PRO A 110 1.65 -9.52 20.60
C PRO A 110 1.19 -10.78 19.88
N ILE A 111 1.99 -11.30 18.94
CA ILE A 111 1.62 -12.49 18.14
C ILE A 111 1.43 -13.78 18.95
N PHE A 112 1.98 -13.88 20.15
CA PHE A 112 1.85 -15.06 21.01
C PHE A 112 0.64 -15.00 21.94
N ASN A 113 -0.11 -13.90 21.93
CA ASN A 113 -1.32 -13.76 22.73
C ASN A 113 -2.56 -14.23 21.96
N SER A 114 -3.47 -14.90 22.64
CA SER A 114 -4.78 -15.27 22.08
C SER A 114 -5.60 -14.04 21.67
N ASN A 115 -5.49 -12.95 22.43
CA ASN A 115 -6.17 -11.67 22.18
C ASN A 115 -5.34 -10.70 21.33
N PHE A 116 -4.45 -11.19 20.45
CA PHE A 116 -3.48 -10.34 19.75
C PHE A 116 -4.10 -9.19 18.94
N GLU A 117 -5.30 -9.38 18.37
CA GLU A 117 -6.00 -8.34 17.60
C GLU A 117 -6.37 -7.11 18.44
N ILE A 118 -6.65 -7.32 19.73
CA ILE A 118 -6.95 -6.25 20.69
C ILE A 118 -5.64 -5.69 21.25
N LEU A 119 -4.75 -6.57 21.72
CA LEU A 119 -3.51 -6.17 22.39
C LEU A 119 -2.54 -5.43 21.46
N ARG A 120 -2.54 -5.72 20.15
CA ARG A 120 -1.70 -4.98 19.19
C ARG A 120 -2.08 -3.49 19.10
N MET A 121 -3.30 -3.11 19.49
CA MET A 121 -3.72 -1.70 19.53
C MET A 121 -3.08 -0.97 20.71
N GLU A 122 -2.68 -1.71 21.75
CA GLU A 122 -1.96 -1.19 22.92
C GLU A 122 -0.44 -1.29 22.76
N PHE A 123 0.03 -1.81 21.63
CA PHE A 123 1.46 -1.94 21.32
C PHE A 123 2.17 -0.59 21.15
N PRO A 124 1.61 0.39 20.41
CA PRO A 124 2.23 1.71 20.30
C PRO A 124 2.34 2.39 21.66
N ILE A 125 3.56 2.69 22.13
CA ILE A 125 3.75 3.48 23.36
C ILE A 125 3.25 4.91 23.14
N SER A 126 3.54 5.43 21.94
CA SER A 126 3.13 6.73 21.46
C SER A 126 3.05 6.68 19.95
N GLY A 127 2.04 7.32 19.34
CA GLY A 127 1.91 7.37 17.89
C GLY A 127 3.16 7.89 17.19
N TYR A 128 3.85 8.89 17.77
CA TYR A 128 5.09 9.42 17.19
C TYR A 128 6.25 8.43 17.21
N ILE A 129 6.41 7.71 18.34
CA ILE A 129 7.44 6.68 18.48
C ILE A 129 7.14 5.55 17.49
N HIS A 130 5.89 5.14 17.39
CA HIS A 130 5.45 4.08 16.49
C HIS A 130 5.67 4.43 15.01
N ILE A 131 5.44 5.69 14.62
CA ILE A 131 5.75 6.18 13.26
C ILE A 131 7.26 6.07 12.98
N ILE A 132 8.11 6.43 13.93
CA ILE A 132 9.57 6.29 13.76
C ILE A 132 9.96 4.81 13.73
N ALA A 133 9.38 3.97 14.58
CA ALA A 133 9.61 2.53 14.63
C ALA A 133 9.25 1.84 13.31
N MET A 134 8.13 2.22 12.69
CA MET A 134 7.66 1.65 11.43
C MET A 134 8.37 2.21 10.19
N ALA A 135 9.14 3.30 10.32
CA ALA A 135 9.85 3.92 9.20
C ALA A 135 11.04 3.08 8.68
N GLY A 136 11.50 2.06 9.42
CA GLY A 136 12.72 1.32 9.11
C GLY A 136 12.67 0.62 7.76
N LEU A 137 11.57 -0.08 7.46
CA LEU A 137 11.37 -0.69 6.15
C LEU A 137 11.29 0.36 5.02
N ILE A 138 10.86 1.58 5.33
CA ILE A 138 10.82 2.69 4.35
C ILE A 138 12.22 3.24 4.08
N PHE A 139 13.04 3.45 5.12
CA PHE A 139 14.43 3.88 4.99
C PHE A 139 15.33 2.80 4.35
N ALA A 140 14.93 1.54 4.41
CA ALA A 140 15.59 0.47 3.68
C ALA A 140 15.43 0.61 2.14
N LEU A 141 14.37 1.25 1.64
CA LEU A 141 14.13 1.37 0.18
C LEU A 141 15.24 2.18 -0.53
N PRO A 142 15.63 3.39 -0.06
CA PRO A 142 16.79 4.09 -0.63
C PRO A 142 18.09 3.31 -0.55
N LEU A 143 18.34 2.57 0.53
CA LEU A 143 19.54 1.73 0.68
C LEU A 143 19.55 0.56 -0.30
N TYR A 144 18.40 -0.08 -0.50
CA TYR A 144 18.24 -1.15 -1.48
C TYR A 144 18.46 -0.63 -2.90
N TYR A 145 17.88 0.52 -3.24
CA TYR A 145 18.15 1.21 -4.50
C TYR A 145 19.65 1.53 -4.67
N ASP A 146 20.28 2.12 -3.65
CA ASP A 146 21.72 2.44 -3.67
C ASP A 146 22.58 1.20 -3.89
N TYR A 147 22.26 0.09 -3.23
CA TYR A 147 22.94 -1.19 -3.40
C TYR A 147 22.81 -1.71 -4.83
N LEU A 148 21.63 -1.64 -5.45
CA LEU A 148 21.44 -2.11 -6.83
C LEU A 148 22.25 -1.29 -7.85
N ILE A 149 22.38 0.02 -7.66
CA ILE A 149 23.14 0.89 -8.58
C ILE A 149 24.65 0.83 -8.30
N TYR A 150 25.05 0.85 -7.03
CA TYR A 150 26.44 1.08 -6.59
C TYR A 150 27.05 -0.10 -5.84
N LYS A 151 26.60 -1.34 -6.10
CA LYS A 151 27.03 -2.57 -5.40
C LYS A 151 28.52 -2.70 -5.12
N LYS A 152 29.38 -2.27 -6.06
CA LYS A 152 30.85 -2.33 -5.93
C LYS A 152 31.42 -1.36 -4.88
N ASN A 153 30.71 -0.29 -4.56
CA ASN A 153 31.12 0.76 -3.62
C ASN A 153 30.68 0.47 -2.18
N TRP A 154 30.09 -0.70 -1.92
CA TRP A 154 29.64 -1.12 -0.60
C TRP A 154 30.71 -1.98 0.06
N SER A 155 31.15 -1.60 1.25
CA SER A 155 31.99 -2.46 2.08
C SER A 155 31.20 -3.68 2.56
N ASN A 156 31.89 -4.78 2.88
CA ASN A 156 31.23 -5.97 3.41
C ASN A 156 30.50 -5.68 4.73
N ASN A 157 31.09 -4.86 5.61
CA ASN A 157 30.47 -4.45 6.86
C ASN A 157 29.16 -3.69 6.62
N GLN A 158 29.12 -2.76 5.65
CA GLN A 158 27.88 -2.05 5.31
C GLN A 158 26.78 -3.00 4.82
N LYS A 159 27.13 -3.98 3.98
CA LYS A 159 26.18 -4.99 3.49
C LYS A 159 25.60 -5.82 4.63
N ILE A 160 26.46 -6.29 5.53
CA ILE A 160 26.07 -7.10 6.69
C ILE A 160 25.17 -6.29 7.63
N ILE A 161 25.55 -5.06 7.97
CA ILE A 161 24.77 -4.18 8.86
C ILE A 161 23.38 -3.94 8.27
N VAL A 162 23.29 -3.52 7.00
CA VAL A 162 22.00 -3.23 6.37
C VAL A 162 21.13 -4.48 6.25
N ALA A 163 21.70 -5.62 5.86
CA ALA A 163 20.96 -6.88 5.79
C ALA A 163 20.42 -7.29 7.16
N SER A 164 21.24 -7.17 8.20
CA SER A 164 20.86 -7.50 9.58
C SER A 164 19.74 -6.60 10.07
N LEU A 165 19.84 -5.28 9.86
CA LEU A 165 18.80 -4.33 10.25
C LEU A 165 17.48 -4.58 9.52
N ILE A 166 17.52 -4.89 8.22
CA ILE A 166 16.30 -5.23 7.46
C ILE A 166 15.66 -6.51 8.02
N ILE A 167 16.45 -7.57 8.26
CA ILE A 167 15.95 -8.81 8.84
C ILE A 167 15.31 -8.56 10.21
N ILE A 168 15.98 -7.79 11.07
CA ILE A 168 15.45 -7.41 12.39
C ILE A 168 14.12 -6.66 12.25
N ASN A 169 14.02 -5.65 11.38
CA ASN A 169 12.78 -4.90 11.18
C ASN A 169 11.65 -5.79 10.64
N VAL A 170 11.94 -6.73 9.74
CA VAL A 170 10.95 -7.70 9.25
C VAL A 170 10.46 -8.58 10.40
N LEU A 171 11.37 -9.12 11.21
CA LEU A 171 11.01 -9.97 12.36
C LEU A 171 10.18 -9.19 13.39
N LEU A 172 10.62 -7.99 13.78
CA LEU A 172 9.87 -7.11 14.69
C LEU A 172 8.47 -6.79 14.13
N SER A 173 8.37 -6.47 12.84
CA SER A 173 7.07 -6.23 12.19
C SER A 173 6.15 -7.44 12.27
N LEU A 174 6.69 -8.65 12.07
CA LEU A 174 5.92 -9.90 12.18
C LEU A 174 5.48 -10.18 13.62
N LEU A 175 6.32 -9.88 14.62
CA LEU A 175 6.03 -10.10 16.04
C LEU A 175 4.87 -9.22 16.56
N VAL A 176 4.65 -8.05 15.96
CA VAL A 176 3.48 -7.19 16.21
C VAL A 176 2.26 -7.59 15.37
N GLY A 177 2.43 -8.51 14.41
CA GLY A 177 1.38 -8.91 13.47
C GLY A 177 1.20 -7.95 12.28
N ASN A 178 2.13 -7.03 12.02
CA ASN A 178 2.08 -6.11 10.88
C ASN A 178 2.52 -6.77 9.56
N ARG A 179 1.78 -7.79 9.13
CA ARG A 179 2.03 -8.57 7.90
C ARG A 179 1.87 -7.72 6.64
N GLY A 180 0.98 -6.73 6.69
CA GLY A 180 0.73 -5.80 5.59
C GLY A 180 1.94 -4.91 5.29
N GLY A 181 2.56 -4.34 6.33
CA GLY A 181 3.76 -3.51 6.19
C GLY A 181 4.93 -4.27 5.55
N VAL A 182 5.17 -5.51 6.00
CA VAL A 182 6.20 -6.40 5.43
C VAL A 182 5.91 -6.72 3.97
N SER A 183 4.66 -7.07 3.65
CA SER A 183 4.26 -7.39 2.27
C SER A 183 4.46 -6.19 1.33
N LEU A 184 4.09 -4.99 1.76
CA LEU A 184 4.28 -3.76 0.99
C LEU A 184 5.76 -3.45 0.77
N PHE A 185 6.63 -3.65 1.76
CA PHE A 185 8.08 -3.49 1.61
C PHE A 185 8.66 -4.39 0.52
N PHE A 186 8.24 -5.66 0.46
CA PHE A 186 8.67 -6.58 -0.60
C PHE A 186 8.15 -6.14 -1.98
N VAL A 187 6.88 -5.72 -2.09
CA VAL A 187 6.32 -5.19 -3.34
C VAL A 187 7.09 -3.94 -3.81
N GLN A 188 7.39 -3.01 -2.90
CA GLN A 188 8.18 -1.81 -3.19
C GLN A 188 9.58 -2.18 -3.67
N SER A 189 10.25 -3.12 -2.99
CA SER A 189 11.56 -3.64 -3.40
C SER A 189 11.52 -4.29 -4.79
N LEU A 190 10.48 -5.05 -5.11
CA LEU A 190 10.28 -5.62 -6.44
C LEU A 190 10.09 -4.55 -7.50
N ILE A 191 9.29 -3.50 -7.22
CA ILE A 191 9.11 -2.36 -8.13
C ILE A 191 10.47 -1.69 -8.41
N ILE A 192 11.25 -1.39 -7.36
CA ILE A 192 12.60 -0.80 -7.50
C ILE A 192 13.50 -1.67 -8.38
N TYR A 193 13.53 -2.98 -8.12
CA TYR A 193 14.35 -3.92 -8.88
C TYR A 193 13.92 -4.02 -10.35
N TYR A 194 12.61 -4.05 -10.62
CA TYR A 194 12.05 -4.13 -11.97
C TYR A 194 12.14 -2.82 -12.75
N SER A 195 12.27 -1.67 -12.08
CA SER A 195 12.64 -0.41 -12.74
C SER A 195 14.04 -0.49 -13.37
N LEU A 196 14.90 -1.37 -12.87
CA LEU A 196 16.31 -1.49 -13.26
C LEU A 196 16.62 -2.74 -14.10
N LYS A 197 15.66 -3.67 -14.24
CA LYS A 197 15.82 -4.89 -15.02
C LYS A 197 14.69 -5.09 -16.01
N GLN A 198 15.04 -5.54 -17.21
CA GLN A 198 14.05 -5.95 -18.17
C GLN A 198 13.41 -7.26 -17.73
N ILE A 199 12.12 -7.22 -17.45
CA ILE A 199 11.32 -8.42 -17.26
C ILE A 199 10.13 -8.36 -18.21
N SER A 200 9.89 -9.48 -18.89
CA SER A 200 8.71 -9.62 -19.73
C SER A 200 7.45 -9.48 -18.87
N PHE A 201 6.47 -8.72 -19.35
CA PHE A 201 5.16 -8.59 -18.71
C PHE A 201 4.53 -9.95 -18.35
N ARG A 202 4.72 -10.96 -19.21
CA ARG A 202 4.28 -12.35 -18.95
C ARG A 202 4.82 -12.92 -17.64
N ARG A 203 6.14 -12.88 -17.43
CA ARG A 203 6.78 -13.35 -16.19
C ARG A 203 6.26 -12.61 -14.96
N LEU A 204 6.07 -11.29 -15.05
CA LEU A 204 5.49 -10.51 -13.95
C LEU A 204 4.07 -10.97 -13.63
N LEU A 205 3.23 -11.12 -14.66
CA LEU A 205 1.85 -11.57 -14.49
C LEU A 205 1.79 -12.97 -13.87
N THR A 206 2.64 -13.90 -14.31
CA THR A 206 2.74 -15.23 -13.72
C THR A 206 3.09 -15.18 -12.23
N LEU A 207 4.05 -14.35 -11.83
CA LEU A 207 4.43 -14.19 -10.42
C LEU A 207 3.29 -13.60 -9.58
N VAL A 208 2.56 -12.63 -10.11
CA VAL A 208 1.41 -12.01 -9.43
C VAL A 208 0.27 -13.02 -9.24
N ILE A 209 -0.08 -13.77 -10.30
CA ILE A 209 -1.13 -14.80 -10.24
C ILE A 209 -0.74 -15.91 -9.27
N LEU A 210 0.50 -16.41 -9.36
CA LEU A 210 1.01 -17.45 -8.45
C LEU A 210 1.01 -16.96 -7.00
N GLY A 211 1.47 -15.74 -6.76
CA GLY A 211 1.48 -15.14 -5.41
C GLY A 211 0.07 -14.99 -4.84
N ALA A 212 -0.89 -14.48 -5.63
CA ALA A 212 -2.28 -14.37 -5.22
C ALA A 212 -2.88 -15.75 -4.90
N TYR A 213 -2.65 -16.74 -5.76
CA TYR A 213 -3.11 -18.11 -5.56
C TYR A 213 -2.56 -18.73 -4.27
N LEU A 214 -1.27 -18.58 -4.00
CA LEU A 214 -0.63 -19.08 -2.78
C LEU A 214 -1.20 -18.41 -1.52
N LEU A 215 -1.47 -17.10 -1.56
CA LEU A 215 -2.10 -16.38 -0.46
C LEU A 215 -3.53 -16.88 -0.20
N GLY A 216 -4.31 -17.05 -1.26
CA GLY A 216 -5.65 -17.63 -1.19
C GLY A 216 -5.64 -19.05 -0.64
N THR A 217 -4.66 -19.85 -1.05
CA THR A 217 -4.49 -21.25 -0.61
C THR A 217 -4.15 -21.29 0.88
N ALA A 218 -3.23 -20.43 1.33
CA ALA A 218 -2.88 -20.34 2.74
C ALA A 218 -4.09 -19.98 3.62
N LYS A 219 -4.96 -19.08 3.15
CA LYS A 219 -6.20 -18.74 3.86
C LYS A 219 -7.21 -19.90 3.85
N PHE A 220 -7.42 -20.54 2.70
CA PHE A 220 -8.30 -21.71 2.58
C PHE A 220 -7.85 -22.84 3.51
N VAL A 221 -6.58 -23.21 3.47
CA VAL A 221 -6.03 -24.27 4.33
C VAL A 221 -6.22 -23.94 5.81
N ARG A 222 -5.96 -22.70 6.20
CA ARG A 222 -6.20 -22.25 7.57
C ARG A 222 -7.68 -22.41 7.95
N ASP A 223 -8.59 -21.86 7.16
CA ASP A 223 -10.02 -21.88 7.47
C ASP A 223 -10.58 -23.32 7.44
N TYR A 224 -10.07 -24.19 6.55
CA TYR A 224 -10.39 -25.62 6.51
C TYR A 224 -9.92 -26.35 7.78
N PHE A 225 -8.73 -26.04 8.31
CA PHE A 225 -8.28 -26.60 9.59
C PHE A 225 -9.14 -26.18 10.79
N PHE A 226 -9.77 -25.01 10.74
CA PHE A 226 -10.65 -24.53 11.82
C PHE A 226 -12.10 -24.99 11.68
N SER A 227 -12.65 -24.98 10.46
CA SER A 227 -14.08 -25.18 10.20
C SER A 227 -14.42 -26.49 9.48
N GLY A 228 -13.42 -27.28 9.08
CA GLY A 228 -13.60 -28.55 8.38
C GLY A 228 -14.19 -28.38 6.97
N GLU A 229 -14.82 -29.45 6.46
CA GLU A 229 -15.41 -29.50 5.11
C GLU A 229 -16.54 -28.50 4.90
N ASN A 230 -17.22 -28.05 5.97
CA ASN A 230 -18.28 -27.03 5.91
C ASN A 230 -17.83 -25.74 5.22
N ILE A 231 -16.53 -25.40 5.23
CA ILE A 231 -16.03 -24.20 4.53
C ILE A 231 -16.17 -24.33 3.01
N ILE A 232 -16.10 -25.55 2.47
CA ILE A 232 -16.25 -25.81 1.04
C ILE A 232 -17.69 -25.51 0.65
N ASP A 233 -18.67 -26.05 1.38
CA ASP A 233 -20.09 -25.83 1.11
C ASP A 233 -20.44 -24.34 1.22
N GLN A 234 -19.99 -23.68 2.30
CA GLN A 234 -20.21 -22.24 2.51
C GLN A 234 -19.68 -21.36 1.38
N ILE A 235 -18.52 -21.70 0.81
CA ILE A 235 -17.97 -20.96 -0.33
C ILE A 235 -18.73 -21.34 -1.61
N SER A 236 -19.02 -22.62 -1.82
CA SER A 236 -19.66 -23.14 -3.03
C SER A 236 -21.04 -22.55 -3.26
N ASP A 237 -21.80 -22.30 -2.19
CA ASP A 237 -23.13 -21.67 -2.24
C ASP A 237 -23.10 -20.25 -2.81
N VAL A 238 -21.96 -19.57 -2.70
CA VAL A 238 -21.81 -18.14 -3.03
C VAL A 238 -20.79 -17.89 -4.15
N TRP A 239 -20.02 -18.89 -4.55
CA TRP A 239 -18.96 -18.77 -5.53
C TRP A 239 -19.41 -19.27 -6.90
N PHE A 240 -19.17 -18.47 -7.94
CA PHE A 240 -19.63 -18.81 -9.30
C PHE A 240 -18.96 -20.04 -9.90
N PHE A 241 -17.83 -20.50 -9.34
CA PHE A 241 -17.18 -21.76 -9.72
C PHE A 241 -17.60 -22.96 -8.84
N GLY A 242 -18.57 -22.76 -7.94
CA GLY A 242 -19.08 -23.80 -7.04
C GLY A 242 -17.99 -24.42 -6.17
N ASP A 243 -18.05 -25.75 -6.07
CA ASP A 243 -17.22 -26.64 -5.25
C ASP A 243 -15.86 -27.01 -5.88
N ASN A 244 -15.47 -26.34 -6.96
CA ASN A 244 -14.17 -26.60 -7.59
C ASN A 244 -13.02 -26.25 -6.65
N ILE A 245 -12.47 -27.27 -5.98
CA ILE A 245 -11.41 -27.17 -4.97
C ILE A 245 -10.20 -26.37 -5.47
N PHE A 246 -9.83 -26.50 -6.75
CA PHE A 246 -8.69 -25.78 -7.31
C PHE A 246 -8.94 -24.27 -7.37
N LEU A 247 -10.19 -23.82 -7.49
CA LEU A 247 -10.59 -22.42 -7.61
C LEU A 247 -11.10 -21.82 -6.29
N LEU A 248 -11.35 -22.61 -5.24
CA LEU A 248 -11.68 -22.12 -3.90
C LEU A 248 -10.62 -21.16 -3.33
N PRO A 249 -9.30 -21.39 -3.48
CA PRO A 249 -8.29 -20.40 -3.09
C PRO A 249 -8.50 -19.01 -3.73
N VAL A 250 -8.98 -18.96 -4.96
CA VAL A 250 -9.18 -17.71 -5.71
C VAL A 250 -10.34 -16.90 -5.13
N TYR A 251 -11.36 -17.57 -4.57
CA TYR A 251 -12.48 -16.92 -3.89
C TYR A 251 -12.01 -15.92 -2.82
N TYR A 252 -11.02 -16.29 -2.00
CA TYR A 252 -10.54 -15.41 -0.93
C TYR A 252 -9.88 -14.14 -1.45
N CYS A 253 -9.12 -14.22 -2.54
CA CYS A 253 -8.57 -13.04 -3.20
C CYS A 253 -9.70 -12.18 -3.76
N TYR A 254 -10.67 -12.80 -4.43
CA TYR A 254 -11.82 -12.13 -5.00
C TYR A 254 -12.67 -11.40 -3.95
N VAL A 255 -13.08 -12.07 -2.87
CA VAL A 255 -13.88 -11.46 -1.79
C VAL A 255 -13.14 -10.29 -1.18
N THR A 256 -11.82 -10.39 -1.01
CA THR A 256 -11.00 -9.29 -0.48
C THR A 256 -11.03 -8.06 -1.40
N PHE A 257 -11.06 -8.24 -2.72
CA PHE A 257 -11.16 -7.11 -3.67
C PHE A 257 -12.56 -6.53 -3.78
N VAL A 258 -13.58 -7.37 -3.64
CA VAL A 258 -14.97 -7.03 -3.95
C VAL A 258 -15.72 -6.48 -2.72
N MET A 259 -15.53 -7.05 -1.53
CA MET A 259 -16.25 -6.62 -0.31
C MET A 259 -16.07 -5.13 0.00
N ASN A 260 -14.92 -4.55 -0.33
CA ASN A 260 -14.67 -3.14 -0.07
C ASN A 260 -15.57 -2.23 -0.92
N PHE A 261 -15.92 -2.66 -2.15
CA PHE A 261 -16.86 -1.91 -2.99
C PHE A 261 -18.33 -2.10 -2.55
N GLU A 262 -18.70 -3.23 -1.94
CA GLU A 262 -20.01 -3.39 -1.31
C GLU A 262 -20.19 -2.43 -0.14
N ILE A 263 -19.13 -2.23 0.62
CA ILE A 263 -19.11 -1.30 1.74
C ILE A 263 -19.19 0.15 1.22
N LEU A 264 -18.51 0.49 0.12
CA LEU A 264 -18.72 1.76 -0.60
C LEU A 264 -20.18 1.96 -0.99
N ASN A 265 -20.81 0.94 -1.59
CA ASN A 265 -22.21 0.99 -2.00
C ASN A 265 -23.14 1.32 -0.82
N LYS A 266 -22.92 0.68 0.34
CA LYS A 266 -23.69 0.99 1.57
C LYS A 266 -23.54 2.45 1.99
N TYR A 267 -22.34 3.01 1.96
CA TYR A 267 -22.16 4.41 2.34
C TYR A 267 -22.87 5.37 1.39
N ILE A 268 -22.85 5.12 0.09
CA ILE A 268 -23.56 5.96 -0.89
C ILE A 268 -25.06 6.02 -0.58
N PHE A 269 -25.65 4.92 -0.12
CA PHE A 269 -27.08 4.87 0.24
C PHE A 269 -27.42 5.44 1.61
N LEU A 270 -26.54 5.28 2.59
CA LEU A 270 -26.86 5.52 4.01
C LEU A 270 -26.27 6.83 4.54
N LEU A 271 -25.32 7.44 3.83
CA LEU A 271 -24.69 8.68 4.23
C LEU A 271 -25.64 9.86 3.94
N ASN A 272 -26.02 10.59 4.99
CA ASN A 272 -26.95 11.72 4.88
C ASN A 272 -26.25 13.07 4.63
N ASP A 273 -25.04 13.25 5.17
CA ASP A 273 -24.29 14.50 5.11
C ASP A 273 -22.81 14.24 4.77
N PHE A 274 -22.16 15.25 4.19
CA PHE A 274 -20.74 15.21 3.84
C PHE A 274 -19.87 15.92 4.88
N TYR A 275 -18.66 15.40 5.09
CA TYR A 275 -17.74 15.84 6.14
C TYR A 275 -16.70 16.88 5.70
N LEU A 276 -16.81 17.37 4.45
CA LEU A 276 -16.08 18.53 3.91
C LEU A 276 -14.55 18.50 4.09
N GLY A 277 -13.96 17.30 3.96
CA GLY A 277 -12.51 17.11 4.01
C GLY A 277 -11.98 16.69 5.37
N HIS A 278 -12.86 16.47 6.35
CA HIS A 278 -12.49 15.93 7.66
C HIS A 278 -11.63 14.68 7.52
N PHE A 279 -12.10 13.63 6.85
CA PHE A 279 -11.42 12.34 6.85
C PHE A 279 -10.19 12.29 5.94
N SER A 280 -10.23 12.97 4.80
CA SER A 280 -9.22 12.91 3.75
C SER A 280 -8.11 13.94 3.90
N ILE A 281 -8.38 15.07 4.56
CA ILE A 281 -7.44 16.20 4.68
C ILE A 281 -7.10 16.47 6.14
N TRP A 282 -8.09 16.62 7.01
CA TRP A 282 -7.90 17.16 8.36
C TRP A 282 -7.52 16.11 9.41
N LEU A 283 -8.21 14.96 9.42
CA LEU A 283 -8.04 13.85 10.37
C LEU A 283 -6.58 13.38 10.53
N PRO A 284 -5.73 13.29 9.48
CA PRO A 284 -4.32 13.00 9.65
C PRO A 284 -3.61 13.93 10.65
N PHE A 285 -4.02 15.19 10.71
CA PHE A 285 -3.45 16.19 11.62
C PHE A 285 -4.20 16.26 12.94
N GLU A 286 -5.53 16.16 12.92
CA GLU A 286 -6.35 16.25 14.13
C GLU A 286 -6.09 15.09 15.10
N SER A 287 -5.91 13.88 14.58
CA SER A 287 -5.61 12.68 15.38
C SER A 287 -4.31 12.78 16.20
N LEU A 288 -3.44 13.75 15.89
CA LEU A 288 -2.25 14.04 16.70
C LEU A 288 -2.54 14.91 17.92
N ILE A 289 -3.54 15.78 17.83
CA ILE A 289 -3.82 16.84 18.81
C ILE A 289 -4.96 16.41 19.73
N ASN A 290 -6.01 15.84 19.14
CA ASN A 290 -7.20 15.42 19.86
C ASN A 290 -7.27 13.89 19.93
N LYS A 291 -7.10 13.33 21.14
CA LYS A 291 -7.22 11.89 21.38
C LYS A 291 -8.64 11.35 21.22
N ASN A 292 -9.63 12.24 21.13
CA ASN A 292 -11.04 11.92 20.90
C ASN A 292 -11.50 12.41 19.52
N ALA A 293 -10.60 12.49 18.54
CA ALA A 293 -10.97 12.84 17.17
C ALA A 293 -12.01 11.82 16.64
N TYR A 294 -13.02 12.31 15.92
CA TYR A 294 -14.00 11.44 15.28
C TYR A 294 -13.33 10.70 14.12
N GLU A 295 -13.05 9.41 14.33
CA GLU A 295 -12.29 8.60 13.40
C GLU A 295 -13.21 7.89 12.40
N LEU A 296 -12.60 7.37 11.36
CA LEU A 296 -13.29 6.60 10.34
C LEU A 296 -14.08 5.42 10.93
N ILE A 297 -13.55 4.79 11.99
CA ILE A 297 -14.25 3.69 12.68
C ILE A 297 -15.56 4.15 13.32
N ASP A 298 -15.62 5.39 13.81
CA ASP A 298 -16.82 5.94 14.44
C ASP A 298 -17.90 6.21 13.40
N LEU A 299 -17.52 6.82 12.26
CA LEU A 299 -18.40 6.97 11.10
C LEU A 299 -19.00 5.64 10.65
N GLN A 300 -18.18 4.60 10.61
CA GLN A 300 -18.60 3.29 10.15
C GLN A 300 -19.54 2.61 11.14
N ARG A 301 -19.34 2.82 12.45
CA ARG A 301 -20.28 2.37 13.49
C ARG A 301 -21.62 3.09 13.35
N ASP A 302 -21.61 4.39 13.13
CA ASP A 302 -22.83 5.19 13.02
C ASP A 302 -23.66 4.82 11.77
N ILE A 303 -22.99 4.55 10.64
CA ILE A 303 -23.66 4.23 9.38
C ILE A 303 -24.04 2.75 9.29
N LEU A 304 -23.09 1.84 9.59
CA LEU A 304 -23.30 0.40 9.40
C LEU A 304 -23.98 -0.26 10.61
N LYS A 305 -24.05 0.44 11.76
CA LYS A 305 -24.59 -0.06 13.03
C LYS A 305 -23.99 -1.39 13.48
N ASP A 306 -22.72 -1.61 13.12
CA ASP A 306 -22.03 -2.88 13.31
C ASP A 306 -20.67 -2.64 13.98
N ASN A 307 -20.26 -3.55 14.87
CA ASN A 307 -18.98 -3.47 15.59
C ASN A 307 -17.81 -3.96 14.71
N PHE A 308 -17.69 -3.37 13.53
CA PHE A 308 -16.77 -3.82 12.49
C PHE A 308 -15.40 -3.12 12.56
N TYR A 309 -14.31 -3.83 12.22
CA TYR A 309 -12.96 -3.28 12.09
C TYR A 309 -12.84 -2.39 10.84
N GLY A 310 -13.27 -1.14 10.98
CA GLY A 310 -13.62 -0.26 9.87
C GLY A 310 -12.48 0.26 8.96
N VAL A 311 -11.26 0.40 9.48
CA VAL A 311 -10.13 1.00 8.71
C VAL A 311 -9.72 0.15 7.50
N LEU A 312 -9.98 -1.16 7.53
CA LEU A 312 -9.63 -2.11 6.47
C LEU A 312 -10.68 -2.18 5.34
N THR A 313 -11.81 -1.48 5.47
CA THR A 313 -12.91 -1.54 4.51
C THR A 313 -13.36 -0.19 3.96
N ALA A 314 -12.83 0.91 4.48
CA ALA A 314 -12.96 2.20 3.83
C ALA A 314 -12.07 2.22 2.59
N THR A 315 -12.65 1.87 1.44
CA THR A 315 -11.94 1.97 0.15
C THR A 315 -11.34 3.37 0.01
N GLY A 316 -10.28 3.44 -0.76
CA GLY A 316 -9.69 4.67 -1.22
C GLY A 316 -10.65 5.55 -2.05
N PHE A 317 -11.81 5.02 -2.42
CA PHE A 317 -12.92 5.73 -3.07
C PHE A 317 -13.99 6.18 -2.06
N GLY A 318 -14.17 5.46 -0.95
CA GLY A 318 -15.14 5.80 0.08
C GLY A 318 -14.79 7.07 0.83
N VAL A 319 -13.57 7.19 1.34
CA VAL A 319 -13.18 8.36 2.15
C VAL A 319 -13.34 9.69 1.39
N PRO A 320 -12.87 9.82 0.12
CA PRO A 320 -13.16 11.02 -0.67
C PRO A 320 -14.66 11.27 -0.90
N TYR A 321 -15.48 10.21 -0.97
CA TYR A 321 -16.93 10.34 -1.07
C TYR A 321 -17.57 10.82 0.24
N PHE A 322 -17.11 10.35 1.41
CA PHE A 322 -17.66 10.80 2.70
C PHE A 322 -17.47 12.30 2.91
N ASP A 323 -16.32 12.81 2.44
CA ASP A 323 -15.99 14.22 2.58
C ASP A 323 -16.66 15.11 1.55
N PHE A 324 -16.80 14.66 0.30
CA PHE A 324 -17.14 15.56 -0.81
C PHE A 324 -18.21 14.99 -1.77
N GLY A 325 -18.78 13.82 -1.47
CA GLY A 325 -19.66 13.09 -2.38
C GLY A 325 -18.99 12.83 -3.73
N TYR A 326 -19.71 13.10 -4.81
CA TYR A 326 -19.17 12.98 -6.17
C TYR A 326 -17.96 13.88 -6.44
N PHE A 327 -17.81 15.00 -5.74
CA PHE A 327 -16.64 15.87 -5.88
C PHE A 327 -15.36 15.22 -5.34
N GLY A 328 -15.45 14.12 -4.58
CA GLY A 328 -14.30 13.32 -4.16
C GLY A 328 -13.44 12.82 -5.33
N VAL A 329 -14.02 12.72 -6.53
CA VAL A 329 -13.30 12.40 -7.78
C VAL A 329 -12.18 13.42 -8.06
N ILE A 330 -12.33 14.68 -7.65
CA ILE A 330 -11.30 15.73 -7.79
C ILE A 330 -10.07 15.37 -6.98
N LEU A 331 -10.24 14.87 -5.75
CA LEU A 331 -9.12 14.46 -4.91
C LEU A 331 -8.38 13.26 -5.51
N ILE A 332 -9.12 12.27 -6.02
CA ILE A 332 -8.55 11.13 -6.73
C ILE A 332 -7.82 11.55 -8.00
N PHE A 333 -8.38 12.50 -8.76
CA PHE A 333 -7.71 13.13 -9.89
C PHE A 333 -6.37 13.77 -9.48
N ILE A 334 -6.33 14.57 -8.40
CA ILE A 334 -5.10 15.22 -7.92
C ILE A 334 -4.04 14.18 -7.52
N LEU A 335 -4.42 13.15 -6.76
CA LEU A 335 -3.50 12.10 -6.33
C LEU A 335 -2.95 11.30 -7.52
N SER A 336 -3.78 11.04 -8.53
CA SER A 336 -3.38 10.37 -9.77
C SER A 336 -2.50 11.25 -10.67
N TYR A 337 -2.75 12.57 -10.70
CA TYR A 337 -1.90 13.55 -11.35
C TYR A 337 -0.50 13.55 -10.74
N LEU A 338 -0.41 13.59 -9.41
CA LEU A 338 0.86 13.49 -8.69
C LEU A 338 1.57 12.17 -9.02
N LEU A 339 0.87 11.02 -9.06
CA LEU A 339 1.46 9.74 -9.48
C LEU A 339 2.09 9.85 -10.87
N GLY A 340 1.35 10.40 -11.84
CA GLY A 340 1.82 10.61 -13.21
C GLY A 340 3.01 11.57 -13.28
N PHE A 341 2.96 12.66 -12.52
CA PHE A 341 4.02 13.66 -12.46
C PHE A 341 5.32 13.09 -11.86
N ILE A 342 5.22 12.37 -10.75
CA ILE A 342 6.38 11.73 -10.11
C ILE A 342 6.98 10.69 -11.06
N PHE A 343 6.15 9.91 -11.77
CA PHE A 343 6.62 9.00 -12.81
C PHE A 343 7.37 9.74 -13.93
N TYR A 344 6.82 10.84 -14.45
CA TYR A 344 7.47 11.65 -15.47
C TYR A 344 8.81 12.21 -14.99
N VAL A 345 8.87 12.76 -13.78
CA VAL A 345 10.11 13.29 -13.19
C VAL A 345 11.15 12.18 -13.03
N THR A 346 10.76 11.02 -12.50
CA THR A 346 11.65 9.89 -12.21
C THR A 346 12.21 9.28 -13.49
N TYR A 347 11.32 8.94 -14.43
CA TYR A 347 11.67 8.13 -15.60
C TYR A 347 11.82 8.93 -16.89
N SER A 348 11.12 10.04 -17.10
CA SER A 348 11.21 10.82 -18.34
C SER A 348 12.23 11.95 -18.25
N CYS A 349 12.34 12.62 -17.09
CA CYS A 349 13.41 13.58 -16.83
C CYS A 349 14.72 12.92 -16.35
N GLY A 350 14.74 11.59 -16.17
CA GLY A 350 15.94 10.85 -15.76
C GLY A 350 16.38 11.11 -14.31
N LYS A 351 15.49 11.58 -13.43
CA LYS A 351 15.79 11.79 -12.01
C LYS A 351 15.57 10.50 -11.21
N ILE A 352 16.39 9.51 -11.50
CA ILE A 352 16.17 8.12 -11.09
C ILE A 352 16.35 7.87 -9.59
N TYR A 353 16.97 8.81 -8.88
CA TYR A 353 17.08 8.82 -7.42
C TYR A 353 15.71 8.99 -6.74
N TYR A 354 14.65 9.35 -7.48
CA TYR A 354 13.27 9.31 -7.01
C TYR A 354 12.61 7.94 -7.11
N ILE A 355 13.27 6.88 -7.61
CA ILE A 355 12.67 5.54 -7.72
C ILE A 355 12.12 5.03 -6.38
N PRO A 356 12.82 5.13 -5.23
CA PRO A 356 12.25 4.73 -3.94
C PRO A 356 10.99 5.52 -3.56
N PHE A 357 11.02 6.85 -3.71
CA PHE A 357 9.87 7.73 -3.47
C PHE A 357 8.68 7.36 -4.38
N TYR A 358 8.94 7.15 -5.66
CA TYR A 358 7.92 6.69 -6.62
C TYR A 358 7.36 5.32 -6.23
N SER A 359 8.20 4.36 -5.86
CA SER A 359 7.76 3.01 -5.49
C SER A 359 6.83 3.03 -4.28
N PHE A 360 7.15 3.83 -3.26
CA PHE A 360 6.31 4.00 -2.08
C PHE A 360 4.97 4.63 -2.45
N TYR A 361 4.98 5.78 -3.15
CA TYR A 361 3.75 6.45 -3.61
C TYR A 361 2.88 5.52 -4.48
N MET A 362 3.50 4.79 -5.40
CA MET A 362 2.85 3.82 -6.29
C MET A 362 2.12 2.74 -5.48
N THR A 363 2.77 2.16 -4.48
CA THR A 363 2.13 1.13 -3.63
C THR A 363 1.03 1.68 -2.74
N THR A 364 1.21 2.87 -2.15
CA THR A 364 0.17 3.57 -1.38
C THR A 364 -1.06 3.86 -2.23
N PHE A 365 -0.85 4.22 -3.50
CA PHE A 365 -1.95 4.45 -4.43
C PHE A 365 -2.62 3.14 -4.89
N LEU A 366 -1.85 2.06 -5.08
CA LEU A 366 -2.41 0.73 -5.39
C LEU A 366 -3.32 0.21 -4.26
N THR A 367 -2.96 0.47 -3.00
CA THR A 367 -3.75 0.05 -1.83
C THR A 367 -5.07 0.77 -1.67
N LEU A 368 -5.43 1.74 -2.52
CA LEU A 368 -6.74 2.40 -2.50
C LEU A 368 -7.90 1.42 -2.76
N ILE A 369 -7.67 0.22 -3.32
CA ILE A 369 -8.73 -0.81 -3.39
C ILE A 369 -9.11 -1.32 -2.00
N TYR A 370 -8.16 -1.26 -1.08
CA TYR A 370 -8.26 -1.87 0.23
C TYR A 370 -8.54 -0.85 1.31
N THR A 371 -7.81 0.26 1.32
CA THR A 371 -7.88 1.27 2.37
C THR A 371 -7.47 2.64 1.83
N TYR A 372 -8.12 3.71 2.30
CA TYR A 372 -7.68 5.07 1.99
C TYR A 372 -6.43 5.44 2.78
N ASN A 373 -5.25 4.96 2.33
CA ASN A 373 -4.01 5.18 3.07
C ASN A 373 -3.62 6.67 3.24
N PHE A 374 -4.14 7.58 2.42
CA PHE A 374 -3.82 9.01 2.53
C PHE A 374 -4.49 9.71 3.73
N ASN A 375 -5.41 9.06 4.45
CA ASN A 375 -5.87 9.56 5.77
C ASN A 375 -4.84 9.31 6.89
N LYS A 376 -3.75 8.58 6.62
CA LYS A 376 -2.76 8.23 7.63
C LYS A 376 -1.59 9.20 7.54
N LEU A 377 -1.35 9.94 8.62
CA LEU A 377 -0.28 10.93 8.67
C LEU A 377 1.09 10.36 8.29
N TYR A 378 1.39 9.14 8.73
CA TYR A 378 2.68 8.51 8.50
C TYR A 378 2.98 8.33 7.00
N ILE A 379 1.96 8.15 6.15
CA ILE A 379 2.15 8.07 4.70
C ILE A 379 2.75 9.37 4.17
N TRP A 380 2.23 10.52 4.62
CA TRP A 380 2.74 11.83 4.22
C TRP A 380 4.15 12.09 4.78
N LEU A 381 4.39 11.76 6.06
CA LEU A 381 5.72 11.88 6.67
C LEU A 381 6.77 11.04 5.94
N TYR A 382 6.43 9.79 5.57
CA TYR A 382 7.31 8.90 4.83
C TYR A 382 7.56 9.40 3.41
N LEU A 383 6.54 9.93 2.73
CA LEU A 383 6.70 10.56 1.40
C LEU A 383 7.64 11.76 1.46
N ILE A 384 7.48 12.64 2.45
CA ILE A 384 8.36 13.79 2.68
C ILE A 384 9.78 13.30 2.98
N GLY A 385 9.95 12.34 3.88
CA GLY A 385 11.25 11.77 4.23
C GLY A 385 11.97 11.17 3.02
N LEU A 386 11.28 10.36 2.21
CA LEU A 386 11.83 9.80 0.98
C LEU A 386 12.17 10.87 -0.06
N PHE A 387 11.35 11.92 -0.18
CA PHE A 387 11.64 13.05 -1.06
C PHE A 387 12.90 13.80 -0.64
N LEU A 388 13.07 14.07 0.67
CA LEU A 388 14.26 14.72 1.23
C LEU A 388 15.50 13.84 1.03
N ILE A 389 15.41 12.54 1.31
CA ILE A 389 16.50 11.60 1.05
C ILE A 389 16.86 11.63 -0.45
N ALA A 390 15.89 11.53 -1.35
CA ALA A 390 16.13 11.60 -2.78
C ALA A 390 16.81 12.91 -3.21
N ARG A 391 16.50 14.05 -2.58
CA ARG A 391 17.18 15.33 -2.81
C ARG A 391 18.64 15.30 -2.36
N LEU A 392 18.96 14.67 -1.24
CA LEU A 392 20.34 14.51 -0.80
C LEU A 392 21.16 13.70 -1.82
N TYR A 393 20.56 12.68 -2.44
CA TYR A 393 21.21 11.92 -3.54
C TYR A 393 21.42 12.74 -4.83
N LYS A 394 20.70 13.86 -5.01
CA LYS A 394 20.83 14.76 -6.16
C LYS A 394 22.01 15.74 -6.02
N GLU A 395 22.37 16.11 -4.79
CA GLU A 395 23.24 17.25 -4.51
C GLU A 395 24.70 16.83 -4.24
N LYS A 396 25.44 16.53 -5.32
CA LYS A 396 26.84 16.93 -5.52
C LYS A 396 27.08 17.15 -7.01
N LEU A 397 26.62 18.29 -7.50
CA LEU A 397 27.24 18.92 -8.65
C LEU A 397 28.19 19.94 -8.04
N ASN A 398 29.50 19.69 -8.16
CA ASN A 398 30.49 20.71 -7.89
C ASN A 398 30.24 21.94 -8.76
#